data_AF-A0A920JMJ8-F1
#
_entry.id   AF-A0A920JMJ8-F1
#
_cell.length_a   1.000
_cell.length_b   1.000
_cell.length_c   1.000
_cell.angle_alpha   90.00
_cell.angle_beta   90.00
_cell.angle_gamma   90.00
#
_symmetry.space_group_name_H-M   'P 1'
#
loop_
_entity.id
_entity.type
_entity.pdbx_description
1 polymer ?
#
loop_
_entity_poly.entity_id
_entity_poly.type
_entity_poly.pdbx_seq_one_letter_code
_entity_poly.pdbx_strand_id
1 'polypeptide(L)'
;MKLTNPVLLYLKQKCQRIGKFTAHVYKDNNDNTEHIALTYENYLEGESSMVRVHSKCLTGDVFSSNKCDCGYQLDSALETIVNNGSGVFLNERT
;
A
#
# COMPACT_ATOMS: atom_id res chain seq x y z
N MET A 1 -3.69 -18.09 4.03
CA MET A 1 -3.49 -16.96 3.11
C MET A 1 -3.00 -17.50 1.77
N LYS A 2 -3.81 -17.39 0.71
CA LYS A 2 -3.40 -17.79 -0.63
C LYS A 2 -3.00 -16.54 -1.42
N LEU A 3 -1.79 -16.53 -1.94
CA LEU A 3 -1.31 -15.48 -2.85
C LEU A 3 -1.99 -15.67 -4.21
N THR A 4 -2.61 -14.61 -4.71
CA THR A 4 -2.96 -14.49 -6.14
C THR A 4 -1.80 -13.86 -6.89
N ASN A 5 -1.66 -14.17 -8.19
CA ASN A 5 -0.55 -13.70 -9.01
C ASN A 5 -0.33 -12.18 -8.83
N PRO A 6 0.92 -11.74 -8.59
CA PRO A 6 1.20 -10.33 -8.38
C PRO A 6 0.83 -9.52 -9.62
N VAL A 7 0.17 -8.39 -9.39
CA VAL A 7 -0.20 -7.43 -10.45
C VAL A 7 0.72 -6.23 -10.30
N LEU A 8 1.32 -5.80 -11.41
CA LEU A 8 2.13 -4.60 -11.41
C LEU A 8 1.21 -3.38 -11.38
N LEU A 9 1.28 -2.57 -10.31
CA LEU A 9 0.48 -1.35 -10.18
C LEU A 9 1.33 -0.11 -10.42
N TYR A 10 0.95 0.64 -11.44
CA TYR A 10 1.44 2.00 -11.65
C TYR A 10 0.53 2.95 -10.86
N LEU A 11 0.96 3.35 -9.67
CA LEU A 11 0.24 4.36 -8.89
C LEU A 11 0.52 5.74 -9.47
N LYS A 12 -0.38 6.21 -10.33
CA LYS A 12 -0.51 7.63 -10.69
C LYS A 12 -1.53 8.28 -9.75
N GLN A 13 -1.19 8.45 -8.48
CA GLN A 13 -1.97 9.32 -7.60
C GLN A 13 -1.34 10.71 -7.53
N LYS A 14 -2.12 11.68 -7.07
CA LYS A 14 -1.94 13.14 -7.20
C LYS A 14 -0.69 13.72 -6.51
N CYS A 15 0.21 12.88 -6.00
CA CYS A 15 1.40 13.25 -5.25
C CYS A 15 2.64 13.25 -6.18
N GLN A 16 3.47 14.28 -6.06
CA GLN A 16 4.52 14.67 -7.02
C GLN A 16 5.75 13.74 -7.13
N ARG A 17 5.70 12.50 -6.62
CA ARG A 17 6.77 11.51 -6.84
C ARG A 17 6.19 10.16 -7.23
N ILE A 18 6.54 9.73 -8.44
CA ILE A 18 6.06 8.49 -9.06
C ILE A 18 6.96 7.34 -8.56
N GLY A 19 6.43 6.48 -7.69
CA GLY A 19 7.03 5.19 -7.36
C GLY A 19 6.35 4.05 -8.12
N LYS A 20 7.12 3.10 -8.66
CA LYS A 20 6.57 1.87 -9.24
C LYS A 20 6.44 0.83 -8.13
N PHE A 21 5.20 0.45 -7.81
CA PHE A 21 4.91 -0.55 -6.78
C PHE A 21 4.46 -1.86 -7.42
N THR A 22 4.84 -2.97 -6.79
CA THR A 22 4.25 -4.28 -7.10
C THR A 22 3.13 -4.55 -6.12
N ALA A 23 1.95 -4.92 -6.62
CA ALA A 23 0.82 -5.25 -5.78
C ALA A 23 0.66 -6.75 -5.65
N HIS A 24 0.59 -7.19 -4.41
CA HIS A 24 0.33 -8.57 -4.02
C HIS A 24 -1.05 -8.62 -3.41
N VAL A 25 -1.91 -9.46 -3.97
CA VAL A 25 -3.26 -9.68 -3.44
C VAL A 25 -3.26 -10.99 -2.67
N TYR A 26 -3.69 -10.90 -1.41
CA TYR A 26 -3.78 -12.02 -0.48
C TYR A 26 -5.22 -12.29 -0.15
N LYS A 27 -5.63 -13.55 -0.26
CA LYS A 27 -6.94 -13.99 0.17
C LYS A 27 -6.86 -14.67 1.53
N ASP A 28 -7.65 -14.22 2.50
CA ASP A 28 -7.85 -14.93 3.75
C ASP A 28 -8.69 -16.18 3.49
N ASN A 29 -8.27 -17.30 4.08
CA ASN A 29 -8.94 -18.59 3.95
C ASN A 29 -10.16 -18.71 4.86
N ASN A 30 -10.25 -17.89 5.92
CA ASN A 30 -11.30 -17.98 6.93
C ASN A 30 -12.58 -17.26 6.50
N ASP A 31 -12.45 -16.06 5.92
CA ASP A 31 -13.60 -15.21 5.59
C ASP A 31 -13.66 -14.79 4.10
N ASN A 32 -12.74 -15.29 3.27
CA ASN A 32 -12.60 -14.95 1.85
C ASN A 32 -12.31 -13.47 1.55
N THR A 33 -11.89 -12.68 2.54
CA THR A 33 -11.51 -11.29 2.31
C THR A 33 -10.19 -11.20 1.54
N GLU A 34 -10.03 -10.09 0.82
CA GLU A 34 -8.84 -9.78 0.03
C GLU A 34 -8.11 -8.58 0.64
N HIS A 35 -6.81 -8.76 0.84
CA HIS A 35 -5.87 -7.77 1.36
C HIS A 35 -4.85 -7.45 0.27
N ILE A 36 -4.40 -6.20 0.23
CA ILE A 36 -3.43 -5.74 -0.77
C ILE A 36 -2.16 -5.30 -0.06
N ALA A 37 -1.02 -5.87 -0.46
CA ALA A 37 0.29 -5.33 -0.12
C ALA A 37 0.90 -4.65 -1.34
N LEU A 38 1.47 -3.47 -1.15
CA LEU A 38 2.25 -2.75 -2.16
C LEU A 38 3.71 -2.78 -1.75
N THR A 39 4.59 -3.28 -2.60
CA THR A 39 6.02 -3.36 -2.35
C THR A 39 6.78 -2.43 -3.29
N TYR A 40 7.75 -1.69 -2.76
CA TYR A 40 8.63 -0.80 -3.51
C TYR A 40 10.06 -1.33 -3.53
N GLU A 41 10.63 -1.45 -4.74
CA GLU A 41 11.97 -1.97 -4.99
C GLU A 41 12.25 -3.29 -4.25
N ASN A 42 13.51 -3.63 -4.02
CA ASN A 42 13.88 -4.83 -3.28
C ASN A 42 13.79 -4.61 -1.76
N TYR A 43 12.58 -4.73 -1.23
CA TYR A 43 12.28 -4.69 0.20
C TYR A 43 12.83 -5.89 1.00
N LEU A 44 13.44 -6.89 0.35
CA LEU A 44 14.07 -8.04 1.02
C LEU A 44 15.59 -7.88 1.17
N GLU A 45 16.22 -7.05 0.34
CA GLU A 45 17.69 -6.85 0.33
C GLU A 45 18.14 -5.57 1.05
N GLY A 46 17.21 -4.67 1.42
CA GLY A 46 17.54 -3.48 2.19
C GLY A 46 17.94 -3.79 3.64
N GLU A 47 18.87 -3.03 4.21
CA GLU A 47 19.23 -3.12 5.64
C GLU A 47 18.04 -2.78 6.57
N SER A 48 17.11 -1.96 6.09
CA SER A 48 15.86 -1.63 6.78
C SER A 48 14.75 -1.34 5.76
N SER A 49 13.68 -2.12 5.82
CA SER A 49 12.51 -1.92 4.98
C SER A 49 11.42 -1.22 5.77
N MET A 50 10.99 -0.04 5.30
CA MET A 50 9.89 0.68 5.92
C MET A 50 8.59 -0.10 5.72
N VAL A 51 7.84 -0.33 6.80
CA VAL A 51 6.53 -1.00 6.75
C VAL A 51 5.46 -0.05 7.27
N ARG A 52 4.39 0.13 6.49
CA ARG A 52 3.17 0.81 6.92
C ARG A 52 2.01 -0.17 6.92
N VAL A 53 1.28 -0.24 8.03
CA VAL A 53 -0.03 -0.89 8.10
C VAL A 53 -1.10 0.19 8.08
N HIS A 54 -2.04 0.08 7.14
CA HIS A 54 -3.12 1.03 6.94
C HIS A 54 -4.47 0.33 7.01
N SER A 55 -5.37 0.85 7.84
CA SER A 55 -6.75 0.39 7.87
C SER A 55 -7.50 1.00 6.69
N LYS A 56 -8.01 0.14 5.80
CA LYS A 56 -8.72 0.52 4.59
C LYS A 56 -9.80 1.57 4.88
N CYS A 57 -9.73 2.71 4.20
CA CYS A 57 -10.75 3.75 4.29
C CYS A 57 -11.27 4.09 2.89
N LEU A 58 -12.40 3.52 2.49
CA LEU A 58 -12.96 3.78 1.16
C LEU A 58 -13.22 5.28 0.91
N THR A 59 -13.79 5.98 1.89
CA THR A 59 -14.15 7.39 1.75
C THR A 59 -12.93 8.30 1.73
N GLY A 60 -11.91 8.03 2.55
CA GLY A 60 -10.67 8.81 2.59
C GLY A 60 -9.74 8.51 1.42
N ASP A 61 -9.44 7.24 1.18
CA ASP A 61 -8.41 6.79 0.23
C ASP A 61 -8.86 6.95 -1.23
N VAL A 62 -10.15 6.70 -1.53
CA VAL A 62 -10.69 6.71 -2.89
C VAL A 62 -11.47 7.97 -3.21
N PHE A 63 -12.33 8.42 -2.29
CA PHE A 63 -13.20 9.58 -2.50
C PHE A 63 -12.63 10.90 -1.95
N SER A 64 -11.42 10.88 -1.37
CA SER A 64 -10.76 12.06 -0.81
C SER A 64 -11.65 12.82 0.20
N SER A 65 -12.37 12.08 1.04
CA SER A 65 -13.24 12.64 2.08
C SER A 65 -12.43 13.48 3.08
N ASN A 66 -12.89 14.71 3.34
CA ASN A 66 -12.31 15.59 4.37
C ASN A 66 -12.78 15.26 5.80
N LYS A 67 -13.61 14.23 5.99
CA LYS A 67 -14.09 13.80 7.32
C LYS A 67 -13.06 12.96 8.10
N CYS A 68 -12.03 12.47 7.41
CA CYS A 68 -10.90 11.77 8.00
C CYS A 68 -9.62 12.20 7.29
N ASP A 69 -8.48 11.86 7.86
CA ASP A 69 -7.16 12.14 7.32
C ASP A 69 -6.55 10.95 6.56
N CYS A 70 -7.30 9.86 6.35
CA CYS A 70 -6.79 8.62 5.76
C CYS A 70 -6.13 8.83 4.38
N GLY A 71 -6.70 9.70 3.53
CA GLY A 71 -6.10 10.02 2.23
C GLY A 71 -4.72 10.69 2.37
N TYR A 72 -4.59 11.62 3.32
CA TYR A 72 -3.29 12.25 3.62
C TYR A 72 -2.30 11.25 4.23
N GLN A 73 -2.76 10.36 5.12
CA GLN A 73 -1.93 9.31 5.69
C GLN A 73 -1.43 8.31 4.62
N LEU A 74 -2.27 7.96 3.65
CA LEU A 74 -1.91 7.13 2.51
C LEU A 74 -0.81 7.81 1.68
N ASP A 75 -1.03 9.06 1.26
CA ASP A 75 -0.08 9.82 0.45
C ASP A 75 1.27 9.97 1.17
N SER A 76 1.24 10.35 2.45
CA SER A 76 2.42 10.52 3.30
C SER A 76 3.20 9.22 3.48
N ALA A 77 2.52 8.09 3.66
CA ALA A 77 3.17 6.79 3.80
C ALA A 77 3.84 6.34 2.50
N LEU A 78 3.18 6.49 1.36
CA LEU A 78 3.75 6.12 0.06
C LEU A 78 4.96 7.01 -0.27
N GLU A 79 4.89 8.32 -0.01
CA GLU A 79 6.04 9.21 -0.20
C GLU A 79 7.21 8.82 0.70
N THR A 80 6.95 8.48 1.96
CA THR A 80 8.03 8.07 2.89
C THR A 80 8.69 6.76 2.44
N ILE A 81 7.91 5.78 1.95
CA ILE A 81 8.45 4.53 1.41
C ILE A 81 9.33 4.80 0.18
N VAL A 82 8.88 5.66 -0.74
CA VAL A 82 9.68 6.03 -1.93
C VAL A 82 10.97 6.74 -1.53
N ASN A 83 10.92 7.66 -0.57
CA ASN A 83 12.10 8.37 -0.08
C ASN A 83 13.08 7.44 0.68
N ASN A 84 12.59 6.38 1.33
CA ASN A 84 13.41 5.35 1.97
C ASN A 84 14.13 4.46 0.94
N GLY A 85 13.65 4.41 -0.30
CA GLY A 85 14.21 3.58 -1.37
C GLY A 85 13.76 2.12 -1.35
N SER A 86 13.16 1.64 -0.26
CA SER A 86 12.55 0.32 -0.13
C SER A 86 11.41 0.34 0.89
N GLY A 87 10.39 -0.51 0.70
CA GLY A 87 9.36 -0.68 1.72
C GLY A 87 8.11 -1.43 1.29
N VAL A 88 7.21 -1.61 2.26
CA VAL A 88 5.95 -2.34 2.12
C VAL A 88 4.81 -1.52 2.73
N PHE A 89 3.73 -1.35 1.97
CA PHE A 89 2.48 -0.79 2.46
C PHE A 89 1.41 -1.89 2.48
N LEU A 90 0.82 -2.14 3.64
CA LEU A 90 -0.24 -3.13 3.84
C LEU A 90 -1.57 -2.41 3.98
N ASN A 91 -2.48 -2.68 3.04
CA ASN A 91 -3.86 -2.19 3.10
C ASN A 91 -4.74 -3.27 3.71
N GLU A 92 -4.91 -3.17 5.03
CA GLU A 92 -5.67 -4.12 5.83
C GLU A 92 -7.13 -3.71 5.85
N ARG A 93 -8.01 -4.66 5.52
CA ARG A 93 -9.43 -4.53 5.81
C ARG A 93 -9.66 -5.09 7.21
N THR A 94 -9.65 -4.23 8.21
CA THR A 94 -10.11 -4.58 9.58
C THR A 94 -11.62 -4.82 9.58
#